data_AF-A0A5S3VUG6-F1
#
_entry.id   AF-A0A5S3VUG6-F1
#
_cell.length_a   1.000
_cell.length_b   1.000
_cell.length_c   1.000
_cell.angle_alpha   90.00
_cell.angle_beta   90.00
_cell.angle_gamma   90.00
#
_symmetry.space_group_name_H-M   'P 1'
#
loop_
_entity.id
_entity.type
_entity.pdbx_description
1 polymer ?
#
loop_
_entity_poly.entity_id
_entity_poly.type
_entity_poly.pdbx_seq_one_letter_code
_entity_poly.pdbx_strand_id
1 'polypeptide(L)'
;KGAASSDPVFRGMAGSRLNIITDGGLILGGCGNRMDPPTAYITPQSYDSLTVIKGPQTVLYGSGNSAATVVFERINERLEQSGVSGFANAVIASAERRSLNTDIKAGTQDY
;
A
#
# COMPACT_ATOMS: atom_id res chain seq x y z
N LYS A 1 -1.89 8.68 12.29
CA LYS A 1 -0.85 7.85 11.63
C LYS A 1 0.38 8.72 11.34
N GLY A 2 1.37 8.78 12.24
CA GLY A 2 2.59 9.59 11.99
C GLY A 2 3.58 8.93 11.02
N ALA A 3 3.74 7.60 11.11
CA ALA A 3 4.71 6.87 10.29
C ALA A 3 4.27 6.61 8.83
N ALA A 4 2.96 6.50 8.56
CA ALA A 4 2.47 6.23 7.20
C ALA A 4 2.48 7.48 6.30
N SER A 5 2.31 8.68 6.89
CA SER A 5 2.33 9.96 6.17
C SER A 5 3.74 10.52 5.95
N SER A 6 4.78 9.72 6.18
CA SER A 6 6.16 10.11 5.88
C SER A 6 6.42 10.02 4.38
N ASP A 7 7.12 11.02 3.85
CA ASP A 7 7.56 11.03 2.46
C ASP A 7 8.72 10.04 2.26
N PRO A 8 8.55 8.97 1.46
CA PRO A 8 9.58 7.94 1.33
C PRO A 8 10.78 8.45 0.53
N VAL A 9 11.96 7.98 0.93
CA VAL A 9 13.23 8.20 0.22
C VAL A 9 13.82 6.84 -0.14
N PHE A 10 14.24 6.68 -1.39
CA PHE A 10 14.92 5.48 -1.86
C PHE A 10 16.22 5.86 -2.56
N ARG A 11 17.35 5.36 -2.05
CA ARG A 11 18.70 5.68 -2.57
C ARG A 11 18.93 7.18 -2.75
N GLY A 12 18.48 7.99 -1.79
CA GLY A 12 18.63 9.46 -1.80
C GLY A 12 17.65 10.20 -2.72
N MET A 13 16.77 9.50 -3.43
CA MET A 13 15.75 10.10 -4.29
C MET A 13 14.37 10.06 -3.62
N ALA A 14 13.61 11.15 -3.76
CA ALA A 14 12.28 11.33 -3.17
C ALA A 14 11.29 11.92 -4.19
N GLY A 15 10.03 11.99 -3.80
CA GLY A 15 8.94 12.54 -4.61
C GLY A 15 8.61 11.70 -5.81
N SER A 16 8.20 12.34 -6.90
CA SER A 16 7.74 11.66 -8.13
C SER A 16 8.80 10.79 -8.82
N ARG A 17 10.06 10.79 -8.33
CA ARG A 17 11.09 9.83 -8.74
C ARG A 17 10.79 8.41 -8.24
N LEU A 18 10.03 8.31 -7.15
CA LEU A 18 9.43 7.09 -6.65
C LEU A 18 8.01 7.00 -7.19
N ASN A 19 7.77 5.95 -7.97
CA ASN A 19 6.44 5.66 -8.46
C ASN A 19 5.73 4.70 -7.51
N ILE A 20 4.61 5.12 -6.92
CA ILE A 20 3.88 4.34 -5.91
C ILE A 20 2.51 3.99 -6.48
N ILE A 21 2.30 2.71 -6.73
CA ILE A 21 1.11 2.16 -7.36
C ILE A 21 0.31 1.37 -6.34
N THR A 22 -1.00 1.57 -6.31
CA THR A 22 -1.94 0.84 -5.44
C THR A 22 -3.06 0.26 -6.31
N ASP A 23 -3.26 -1.05 -6.28
CA ASP A 23 -4.31 -1.75 -7.04
C ASP A 23 -4.33 -1.34 -8.54
N GLY A 24 -3.14 -1.17 -9.13
CA GLY A 24 -2.94 -0.78 -10.53
C GLY A 24 -3.09 0.73 -10.82
N GLY A 25 -3.50 1.53 -9.85
CA GLY A 25 -3.68 2.99 -9.98
C GLY A 25 -2.61 3.83 -9.29
N LEU A 26 -2.50 5.08 -9.72
CA LEU A 26 -1.67 6.12 -9.11
C LEU A 26 -2.53 6.97 -8.16
N ILE A 27 -2.13 7.04 -6.88
CA ILE A 27 -2.71 7.99 -5.92
C ILE A 27 -1.75 9.19 -5.81
N LEU A 28 -2.25 10.39 -6.08
CA LEU A 28 -1.47 11.61 -6.01
C LEU A 28 -1.91 12.45 -4.79
N GLY A 29 -0.93 13.00 -4.08
CA GLY A 29 -1.18 13.98 -3.03
C GLY A 29 -1.62 15.33 -3.60
N GLY A 30 -2.45 16.06 -2.86
CA GLY A 30 -2.96 17.36 -3.27
C GLY A 30 -2.18 18.55 -2.71
N CYS A 31 -1.37 18.36 -1.66
CA CYS A 31 -0.64 19.44 -1.01
C CYS A 31 0.70 19.74 -1.70
N GLY A 32 0.92 21.00 -2.10
CA GLY A 32 2.21 21.45 -2.64
C GLY A 32 3.40 21.29 -1.66
N ASN A 33 3.12 21.35 -0.36
CA ASN A 33 4.13 21.11 0.70
C ASN A 33 4.28 19.63 1.07
N ARG A 34 3.59 18.72 0.36
CA ARG A 34 3.72 17.27 0.52
C ARG A 34 3.44 16.76 1.94
N MET A 35 2.44 17.36 2.60
CA MET A 35 1.90 16.84 3.87
C MET A 35 1.19 15.49 3.68
N ASP A 36 0.73 15.22 2.47
CA ASP A 36 -0.05 14.05 2.06
C ASP A 36 0.65 13.29 0.92
N PRO A 37 1.88 12.77 1.11
CA PRO A 37 2.52 11.93 0.09
C PRO A 37 1.63 10.71 -0.21
N PRO A 38 1.78 10.06 -1.39
CA PRO A 38 0.96 8.89 -1.75
C PRO A 38 0.92 7.78 -0.67
N THR A 39 2.01 7.59 0.07
CA THR A 39 2.12 6.67 1.22
C THR A 39 1.17 6.98 2.36
N ALA A 40 0.75 8.24 2.53
CA ALA A 40 -0.20 8.65 3.57
C ALA A 40 -1.56 7.95 3.44
N TYR A 41 -1.94 7.58 2.22
CA TYR A 41 -3.19 6.91 1.89
C TYR A 41 -3.11 5.39 1.95
N ILE A 42 -1.92 4.85 2.19
CA ILE A 42 -1.66 3.41 2.19
C ILE A 42 -1.68 2.90 3.63
N THR A 43 -2.48 1.86 3.86
CA THR A 43 -2.39 1.05 5.07
C THR A 43 -1.73 -0.27 4.68
N PRO A 44 -0.45 -0.49 4.97
CA PRO A 44 0.25 -1.69 4.48
C PRO A 44 -0.45 -2.99 4.89
N GLN A 45 -1.09 -3.02 6.07
CA GLN A 45 -1.86 -4.18 6.54
C GLN A 45 -3.09 -4.51 5.68
N SER A 46 -3.58 -3.61 4.82
CA SER A 46 -4.72 -3.88 3.94
C SER A 46 -4.32 -4.40 2.56
N TYR A 47 -3.04 -4.68 2.34
CA TYR A 47 -2.49 -5.22 1.10
C TYR A 47 -1.79 -6.54 1.38
N ASP A 48 -1.85 -7.45 0.41
CA ASP A 48 -1.30 -8.80 0.55
C ASP A 48 0.17 -8.86 0.09
N SER A 49 0.54 -8.02 -0.88
CA SER A 49 1.89 -7.97 -1.44
C SER A 49 2.40 -6.55 -1.62
N LEU A 50 3.72 -6.40 -1.45
CA LEU A 50 4.49 -5.21 -1.75
C LEU A 50 5.68 -5.59 -2.62
N THR A 51 5.70 -5.12 -3.86
CA THR A 51 6.80 -5.32 -4.81
C THR A 51 7.59 -4.04 -4.99
N VAL A 52 8.92 -4.12 -4.90
CA VAL A 52 9.83 -2.98 -5.13
C VAL A 52 10.74 -3.28 -6.32
N ILE A 53 10.50 -2.59 -7.43
CA ILE A 53 11.33 -2.62 -8.63
C ILE A 53 12.33 -1.47 -8.55
N LYS A 54 13.61 -1.79 -8.43
CA LYS A 54 14.68 -0.82 -8.13
C LYS A 54 15.20 -0.19 -9.42
N GLY A 55 15.32 1.14 -9.45
CA GLY A 55 15.77 1.89 -10.61
C GLY A 55 14.75 1.91 -11.75
N PRO A 56 15.09 2.55 -12.89
CA PRO A 56 14.23 2.63 -14.07
C PRO A 56 14.29 1.32 -14.88
N GLN A 57 13.92 0.20 -14.26
CA GLN A 57 14.02 -1.16 -14.83
C GLN A 57 12.66 -1.71 -15.28
N THR A 58 11.61 -0.91 -15.24
CA THR A 58 10.27 -1.29 -15.72
C THR A 58 9.60 -0.12 -16.42
N VAL A 59 8.81 -0.46 -17.46
CA VAL A 59 7.98 0.49 -18.23
C VAL A 59 6.49 0.22 -18.05
N LEU A 60 6.11 -0.80 -17.27
CA LEU A 60 4.72 -1.24 -17.12
C LEU A 60 3.85 -0.27 -16.30
N TYR A 61 4.47 0.53 -15.42
CA TYR A 61 3.76 1.33 -14.42
C TYR A 61 3.79 2.84 -14.71
N GLY A 62 3.95 3.21 -15.98
CA GLY A 62 4.06 4.61 -16.39
C GLY A 62 5.47 5.20 -16.22
N SER A 63 5.60 6.47 -16.60
CA SER A 63 6.88 7.19 -16.64
C SER A 63 7.24 7.85 -15.30
N GLY A 64 8.51 8.18 -15.10
CA GLY A 64 8.97 9.01 -13.98
C GLY A 64 9.61 8.25 -12.82
N ASN A 65 9.62 6.91 -12.88
CA ASN A 65 10.20 5.99 -11.90
C ASN A 65 11.75 5.91 -11.95
N SER A 66 12.43 7.06 -11.95
CA SER A 66 13.90 7.10 -12.02
C SER A 66 14.58 6.46 -10.79
N ALA A 67 13.89 6.41 -9.64
CA ALA A 67 14.42 5.84 -8.41
C ALA A 67 13.98 4.40 -8.17
N ALA A 68 12.66 4.17 -8.13
CA ALA A 68 12.05 2.86 -8.00
C ALA A 68 10.56 2.93 -8.31
N THR A 69 9.97 1.77 -8.57
CA THR A 69 8.52 1.55 -8.59
C THR A 69 8.14 0.65 -7.42
N VAL A 70 7.19 1.10 -6.60
CA VAL A 70 6.63 0.34 -5.47
C VAL A 70 5.18 0.03 -5.81
N VAL A 71 4.84 -1.26 -5.86
CA VAL A 71 3.51 -1.75 -6.24
C VAL A 71 2.89 -2.44 -5.04
N PHE A 72 1.73 -1.96 -4.62
CA PHE A 72 0.89 -2.56 -3.59
C PHE A 72 -0.29 -3.28 -4.26
N GLU A 73 -0.48 -4.55 -3.91
CA GLU A 73 -1.49 -5.41 -4.53
C GLU A 73 -2.28 -6.17 -3.46
N ARG A 74 -3.58 -6.35 -3.73
CA ARG A 74 -4.46 -7.26 -3.00
C ARG A 74 -4.71 -8.50 -3.83
N ILE A 75 -4.48 -9.66 -3.24
CA ILE A 75 -4.75 -10.96 -3.83
C ILE A 75 -6.14 -11.40 -3.37
N ASN A 76 -7.11 -11.19 -4.26
CA ASN A 76 -8.48 -11.66 -4.07
C ASN A 76 -8.58 -13.12 -4.53
N GLU A 77 -8.07 -14.06 -3.73
CA GLU A 77 -8.30 -15.48 -3.97
C GLU A 77 -9.74 -15.85 -3.63
N ARG A 78 -10.37 -16.65 -4.51
CA ARG A 78 -11.71 -17.18 -4.28
C ARG A 78 -11.65 -18.29 -3.23
N LEU A 79 -12.65 -18.35 -2.36
CA LEU A 79 -12.77 -19.44 -1.41
C LEU A 79 -13.16 -20.72 -2.15
N GLU A 80 -12.32 -21.76 -2.07
CA GLU A 80 -12.58 -23.08 -2.65
C GLU A 80 -13.81 -23.78 -2.04
N GLN A 81 -14.16 -23.41 -0.80
CA GLN A 81 -15.32 -23.92 -0.08
C GLN A 81 -16.06 -22.77 0.58
N SER A 82 -17.38 -22.92 0.75
CA SER A 82 -18.20 -21.93 1.45
C SER A 82 -17.67 -21.71 2.86
N GLY A 83 -17.38 -20.45 3.21
CA GLY A 83 -16.77 -20.15 4.49
C GLY A 83 -16.45 -18.68 4.71
N VAL A 84 -15.81 -18.42 5.84
CA VAL A 84 -15.30 -17.10 6.24
C VAL A 84 -13.82 -17.26 6.57
N SER A 85 -12.98 -16.43 5.97
CA SER A 85 -11.54 -16.37 6.23
C SER A 85 -11.12 -14.92 6.45
N GLY A 86 -10.06 -14.69 7.21
CA GLY A 86 -9.61 -13.35 7.49
C GLY A 86 -8.67 -13.27 8.68
N PHE A 87 -8.27 -12.05 9.00
CA PHE A 87 -7.48 -11.76 10.18
C PHE A 87 -7.98 -10.48 10.86
N ALA A 88 -7.71 -10.39 12.16
CA ALA A 88 -7.91 -9.17 12.94
C ALA A 88 -6.69 -8.96 13.84
N ASN A 89 -6.15 -7.74 13.86
CA ASN A 89 -5.04 -7.37 14.72
C ASN A 89 -5.28 -6.01 15.38
N ALA A 90 -4.95 -5.95 16.66
CA ALA A 90 -5.03 -4.74 17.48
C ALA A 90 -3.66 -4.39 18.06
N VAL A 91 -3.34 -3.09 18.09
CA VAL A 91 -2.08 -2.57 18.67
C VAL A 91 -2.43 -1.46 19.66
N ILE A 92 -1.90 -1.57 20.87
CA ILE A 92 -1.92 -0.53 21.91
C ILE A 92 -0.47 -0.21 22.25
N ALA A 93 -0.11 1.07 22.22
CA ALA A 93 1.25 1.53 22.48
C ALA A 93 1.24 2.89 23.20
N SER A 94 2.45 3.40 23.51
CA SER A 94 2.66 4.71 24.16
C SER A 94 2.07 5.87 23.35
N ALA A 95 1.94 7.02 24.01
CA ALA A 95 1.30 8.23 23.44
C ALA A 95 -0.12 7.95 22.89
N GLU A 96 -0.89 7.15 23.63
CA GLU A 96 -2.28 6.79 23.32
C GLU A 96 -2.49 6.14 21.94
N ARG A 97 -1.43 5.55 21.38
CA ARG A 97 -1.50 4.91 20.06
C ARG A 97 -2.37 3.66 20.13
N ARG A 98 -3.49 3.70 19.40
CA ARG A 98 -4.40 2.57 19.19
C ARG A 98 -4.57 2.34 17.69
N SER A 99 -4.50 1.08 17.26
CA SER A 99 -4.76 0.68 15.86
C SER A 99 -5.51 -0.63 15.85
N LEU A 100 -6.52 -0.74 14.99
CA LEU A 100 -7.27 -1.95 14.72
C LEU A 100 -7.26 -2.15 13.20
N ASN A 101 -6.91 -3.34 12.75
CA ASN A 101 -6.97 -3.71 11.34
C ASN A 101 -7.68 -5.05 11.26
N THR A 102 -8.54 -5.19 10.27
CA THR A 102 -9.36 -6.37 10.06
C THR A 102 -9.52 -6.55 8.56
N ASP A 103 -9.29 -7.76 8.08
CA ASP A 103 -9.67 -8.20 6.74
C ASP A 103 -10.54 -9.45 6.88
N ILE A 104 -11.71 -9.44 6.23
CA ILE A 104 -12.68 -10.54 6.30
C ILE A 104 -13.18 -10.81 4.89
N LYS A 105 -13.00 -12.05 4.46
CA LYS A 105 -13.51 -12.62 3.22
C LYS A 105 -14.61 -13.61 3.58
N ALA A 106 -15.77 -13.49 2.95
CA ALA A 106 -16.88 -14.42 3.08
C ALA A 106 -17.42 -14.72 1.68
N GLY A 107 -17.68 -15.99 1.38
CA GLY A 107 -18.10 -16.41 0.04
C GLY A 107 -18.67 -17.82 0.04
N THR A 108 -19.36 -18.16 -1.03
CA THR A 108 -19.96 -19.48 -1.27
C THR A 108 -19.32 -20.13 -2.49
N GLN A 109 -19.52 -21.44 -2.67
CA GLN A 109 -18.92 -22.18 -3.79
C GLN A 109 -19.38 -21.69 -5.17
N ASP A 110 -20.54 -21.01 -5.23
CA ASP A 110 -21.18 -20.52 -6.45
C ASP A 110 -20.85 -19.05 -6.81
N TYR A 111 -20.36 -18.25 -5.85
CA TYR A 111 -19.94 -16.85 -6.08
C TYR A 111 -18.70 -16.50 -5.26
#